data_AF-A0AAQ6ACW4-F1
#
_entry.id   AF-A0AAQ6ACW4-F1
#
_cell.length_a   1.000
_cell.length_b   1.000
_cell.length_c   1.000
_cell.angle_alpha   90.00
_cell.angle_beta   90.00
_cell.angle_gamma   90.00
#
_symmetry.space_group_name_H-M   'P 1'
#
loop_
_entity.id
_entity.type
_entity.pdbx_description
1 polymer ?
#
loop_
_entity_poly.entity_id
_entity_poly.type
_entity_poly.pdbx_seq_one_letter_code
_entity_poly.pdbx_strand_id
1 'polypeptide(L)'
;MTGKTQTSNVTNKNDPRSLNSRVFIGNLNTAVVTKADIEAIFAKYGKIVGCSVHKGYAFVQYASERNARAAVAGENARVIAGQSLELSGVLESALPLGWC
;
A
#
# COMPACT_ATOMS: atom_id res chain seq x y z
N MET A 1 -4.06 21.87 -17.57
CA MET A 1 -3.29 21.84 -16.30
C MET A 1 -3.59 20.52 -15.61
N THR A 2 -2.80 19.48 -15.86
CA THR A 2 -3.00 18.16 -15.27
C THR A 2 -2.55 18.21 -13.81
N GLY A 3 -3.53 18.22 -12.90
CA GLY A 3 -3.29 18.28 -11.45
C GLY A 3 -2.46 17.09 -10.99
N LYS A 4 -1.19 17.33 -10.67
CA LYS A 4 -0.39 16.40 -9.87
C LYS A 4 -1.06 16.32 -8.50
N THR A 5 -1.90 15.32 -8.31
CA THR A 5 -2.32 14.90 -6.98
C THR A 5 -1.06 14.58 -6.19
N GLN A 6 -0.73 15.49 -5.27
CA GLN A 6 0.47 15.47 -4.47
C GLN A 6 0.36 14.30 -3.49
N THR A 7 0.90 13.14 -3.85
CA THR A 7 1.05 12.04 -2.90
C THR A 7 1.94 12.55 -1.77
N SER A 8 1.41 12.61 -0.56
CA SER A 8 2.16 13.13 0.59
C SER A 8 3.16 12.08 1.05
N ASN A 9 4.40 12.49 1.36
CA ASN A 9 5.36 11.57 1.98
C ASN A 9 5.00 11.23 3.45
N VAL A 10 3.92 11.81 3.98
CA VAL A 10 3.43 11.67 5.34
C VAL A 10 2.19 10.78 5.35
N THR A 11 2.29 9.62 6.00
CA THR A 11 1.13 8.78 6.37
C THR A 11 0.68 9.16 7.78
N ASN A 12 -0.48 9.81 7.95
CA ASN A 12 -0.97 10.21 9.27
C ASN A 12 -1.33 8.98 10.12
N LYS A 13 -0.64 8.80 11.25
CA LYS A 13 -0.86 7.69 12.20
C LYS A 13 -1.95 7.98 13.24
N ASN A 14 -2.40 9.23 13.39
CA ASN A 14 -3.34 9.63 14.45
C ASN A 14 -4.81 9.52 14.05
N ASP A 15 -5.12 9.50 12.75
CA ASP A 15 -6.49 9.39 12.29
C ASP A 15 -6.86 7.91 12.09
N PRO A 16 -7.87 7.37 12.80
CA PRO A 16 -8.29 5.98 12.63
C PRO A 16 -8.66 5.69 11.17
N ARG A 17 -9.40 6.59 10.51
CA ARG A 17 -9.78 6.46 9.08
C ARG A 17 -8.58 6.34 8.14
N SER A 18 -7.47 6.99 8.48
CA SER A 18 -6.21 6.87 7.74
C SER A 18 -5.54 5.54 8.05
N LEU A 19 -5.52 5.07 9.30
CA LEU A 19 -5.04 3.73 9.62
C LEU A 19 -5.81 2.62 8.87
N ASN A 20 -7.15 2.75 8.75
CA ASN A 20 -7.99 1.79 8.01
C ASN A 20 -7.58 1.67 6.53
N SER A 21 -7.13 2.77 5.91
CA SER A 21 -6.81 2.79 4.47
C SER A 21 -5.31 2.60 4.18
N ARG A 22 -4.53 2.14 5.16
CA ARG A 22 -3.08 1.98 5.05
C ARG A 22 -2.68 0.53 4.80
N VAL A 23 -1.80 0.35 3.83
CA VAL A 23 -1.20 -0.92 3.42
C VAL A 23 0.27 -0.93 3.78
N PHE A 24 0.70 -1.99 4.45
CA PHE A 24 2.10 -2.34 4.64
C PHE A 24 2.56 -3.25 3.50
N ILE A 25 3.77 -2.99 2.99
CA ILE A 25 4.42 -3.77 1.94
C ILE A 25 5.79 -4.18 2.48
N GLY A 26 5.90 -5.41 2.96
CA GLY A 26 7.13 -6.05 3.40
C GLY A 26 7.81 -6.87 2.31
N ASN A 27 9.00 -7.39 2.63
CA ASN A 27 9.85 -8.16 1.72
C ASN A 27 10.11 -7.45 0.38
N LEU A 28 10.22 -6.13 0.44
CA LEU A 28 10.38 -5.28 -0.74
C LEU A 28 11.86 -5.07 -1.06
N ASN A 29 12.27 -5.37 -2.29
CA ASN A 29 13.62 -5.10 -2.76
C ASN A 29 13.83 -3.60 -3.05
N THR A 30 14.06 -2.78 -2.02
CA THR A 30 14.23 -1.33 -2.21
C THR A 30 15.53 -0.92 -2.90
N ALA A 31 16.40 -1.88 -3.26
CA ALA A 31 17.55 -1.62 -4.13
C ALA A 31 17.13 -1.52 -5.61
N VAL A 32 16.02 -2.16 -5.98
CA VAL A 32 15.49 -2.19 -7.35
C VAL A 32 14.16 -1.44 -7.46
N VAL A 33 13.27 -1.65 -6.49
CA VAL A 33 11.93 -1.06 -6.48
C VAL A 33 11.96 0.31 -5.84
N THR A 34 11.58 1.33 -6.61
CA THR A 34 11.53 2.72 -6.14
C THR A 34 10.12 3.12 -5.70
N LYS A 35 10.01 4.28 -5.03
CA LYS A 35 8.71 4.88 -4.69
C LYS A 35 7.80 5.02 -5.92
N ALA A 36 8.35 5.42 -7.07
CA ALA A 36 7.58 5.59 -8.29
C ALA A 36 6.99 4.26 -8.80
N ASP A 37 7.74 3.16 -8.68
CA ASP A 37 7.25 1.83 -9.06
C ASP A 37 6.11 1.38 -8.17
N ILE A 38 6.25 1.58 -6.85
CA ILE A 38 5.19 1.29 -5.89
C ILE A 38 3.96 2.14 -6.22
N GLU A 39 4.12 3.46 -6.36
CA GLU A 39 2.99 4.33 -6.72
C GLU A 39 2.31 3.88 -8.01
N ALA A 40 3.07 3.48 -9.04
CA ALA A 40 2.52 2.99 -10.31
C ALA A 40 1.77 1.64 -10.17
N ILE A 41 2.35 0.67 -9.46
CA ILE A 41 1.74 -0.65 -9.23
C ILE A 41 0.46 -0.50 -8.42
N PHE A 42 0.48 0.35 -7.39
CA PHE A 42 -0.61 0.50 -6.44
C PHE A 42 -1.68 1.49 -6.89
N ALA A 43 -1.36 2.44 -7.78
CA ALA A 43 -2.32 3.40 -8.34
C ALA A 43 -3.48 2.72 -9.09
N LYS A 44 -3.30 1.50 -9.61
CA LYS A 44 -4.37 0.75 -10.28
C LYS A 44 -5.52 0.35 -9.35
N TYR A 45 -5.26 0.20 -8.05
CA TYR A 45 -6.27 -0.15 -7.06
C TYR A 45 -7.03 1.08 -6.56
N GLY A 46 -6.45 2.27 -6.70
CA GLY A 46 -7.14 3.52 -6.39
C GLY A 46 -6.18 4.66 -6.07
N LYS A 47 -6.78 5.78 -5.66
CA LYS A 47 -6.03 7.00 -5.35
C LYS A 47 -5.18 6.84 -4.09
N ILE A 48 -3.87 6.92 -4.27
CA ILE A 48 -2.89 6.98 -3.19
C ILE A 48 -2.85 8.42 -2.67
N VAL A 49 -3.01 8.60 -1.37
CA VAL A 49 -2.91 9.91 -0.68
C VAL A 49 -1.58 10.08 0.02
N GLY A 50 -0.91 8.98 0.37
CA GLY A 50 0.44 9.01 0.91
C GLY A 50 1.24 7.76 0.58
N CYS A 51 2.55 7.92 0.40
CA CYS A 51 3.46 6.81 0.15
C CYS A 51 4.81 7.09 0.82
N SER A 52 5.28 6.15 1.64
CA SER A 52 6.55 6.23 2.34
C SER A 52 7.33 4.94 2.14
N VAL A 53 8.54 5.03 1.60
CA VAL A 53 9.41 3.87 1.32
C VAL A 53 10.58 3.86 2.28
N HIS A 54 10.87 2.70 2.83
CA HIS A 54 11.94 2.45 3.80
C HIS A 54 12.74 1.22 3.36
N LYS A 55 13.95 1.06 3.92
CA LYS A 55 14.81 -0.07 3.53
C LYS A 55 14.14 -1.41 3.86
N GLY A 56 13.78 -2.17 2.82
CA GLY A 56 13.12 -3.48 2.93
C GLY A 56 11.57 -3.46 3.00
N TYR A 57 10.93 -2.29 3.07
CA TYR A 57 9.47 -2.19 3.18
C TYR A 57 8.92 -0.82 2.76
N ALA A 58 7.62 -0.74 2.49
CA ALA A 58 6.94 0.51 2.21
C ALA A 58 5.56 0.57 2.84
N PHE A 59 5.05 1.79 2.96
CA PHE A 59 3.68 2.08 3.37
C PHE A 59 2.98 2.86 2.28
N VAL A 60 1.78 2.40 1.94
CA VAL A 60 0.89 3.07 1.00
C VAL A 60 -0.40 3.41 1.72
N GLN A 61 -0.79 4.65 1.64
CA GLN A 61 -2.00 5.18 2.23
C GLN A 61 -2.97 5.50 1.11
N TYR A 62 -4.12 4.82 1.10
CA TYR A 62 -5.19 5.08 0.15
C TYR A 62 -6.18 6.12 0.67
N ALA A 63 -6.92 6.73 -0.25
CA ALA A 63 -8.08 7.56 0.07
C ALA A 63 -9.26 6.75 0.65
N SER A 64 -9.30 5.44 0.42
CA SER A 64 -10.38 4.56 0.86
C SER A 64 -9.84 3.19 1.28
N GLU A 65 -10.41 2.64 2.35
CA GLU A 65 -10.08 1.32 2.88
C GLU A 65 -10.36 0.20 1.87
N ARG A 66 -11.44 0.32 1.09
CA ARG A 66 -11.78 -0.68 0.06
C ARG A 66 -10.63 -0.85 -0.93
N ASN A 67 -9.99 0.26 -1.34
CA ASN A 67 -8.86 0.24 -2.27
C ASN A 67 -7.62 -0.39 -1.61
N ALA A 68 -7.39 -0.10 -0.33
CA ALA A 68 -6.31 -0.70 0.45
C ALA A 68 -6.46 -2.23 0.51
N ARG A 69 -7.67 -2.73 0.80
CA ARG A 69 -7.96 -4.16 0.87
C ARG A 69 -7.82 -4.84 -0.49
N ALA A 70 -8.32 -4.22 -1.56
CA ALA A 70 -8.17 -4.75 -2.91
C ALA A 70 -6.69 -4.86 -3.31
N ALA A 71 -5.87 -3.88 -2.93
CA ALA A 71 -4.44 -3.91 -3.19
C ALA A 71 -3.72 -5.04 -2.42
N VAL A 72 -4.06 -5.23 -1.14
CA VAL A 72 -3.52 -6.34 -0.33
C VAL A 72 -3.87 -7.68 -0.96
N ALA A 73 -5.14 -7.90 -1.27
CA ALA A 73 -5.60 -9.16 -1.86
C ALA A 73 -5.04 -9.43 -3.28
N GLY A 74 -4.75 -8.39 -4.05
CA GLY A 74 -4.26 -8.52 -5.42
C GLY A 74 -2.74 -8.59 -5.58
N GLU A 75 -1.98 -8.04 -4.64
CA GLU A 75 -0.51 -8.00 -4.72
C GLU A 75 0.18 -8.85 -3.65
N ASN A 76 -0.52 -9.38 -2.65
CA ASN A 76 0.10 -10.29 -1.68
C ASN A 76 0.75 -11.49 -2.38
N ALA A 77 1.91 -11.90 -1.90
CA ALA A 77 2.73 -12.97 -2.48
C ALA A 77 3.15 -12.75 -3.95
N ARG A 78 2.92 -11.57 -4.54
CA ARG A 78 3.42 -11.27 -5.88
C ARG A 78 4.94 -11.16 -5.87
N VAL A 79 5.60 -11.83 -6.80
CA VAL A 79 7.06 -11.73 -6.96
C VAL A 79 7.42 -10.46 -7.72
N ILE A 80 8.11 -9.53 -7.06
CA ILE A 80 8.67 -8.31 -7.66
C ILE A 80 10.17 -8.27 -7.41
N ALA A 81 10.97 -8.05 -8.47
CA ALA A 81 12.43 -8.03 -8.40
C ALA A 81 13.04 -9.28 -7.71
N GLY A 82 12.42 -10.45 -7.93
CA GLY A 82 12.86 -11.72 -7.36
C GLY A 82 12.45 -11.96 -5.90
N GLN A 83 11.69 -11.06 -5.26
CA GLN A 83 11.19 -11.22 -3.90
C GLN A 83 9.65 -11.25 -3.87
N SER A 84 9.07 -12.19 -3.11
CA SER A 84 7.63 -12.27 -2.89
C SER A 84 7.18 -11.18 -1.92
N LEU A 85 6.37 -10.24 -2.38
CA LEU A 85 5.91 -9.16 -1.52
C LEU A 85 4.97 -9.65 -0.42
N GLU A 86 5.16 -9.14 0.78
CA GLU A 86 4.24 -9.35 1.90
C GLU A 86 3.38 -8.13 2.08
N LEU A 87 2.12 -8.21 1.65
CA LEU A 87 1.18 -7.12 1.87
C LEU A 87 0.29 -7.43 3.06
N SER A 88 0.12 -6.44 3.94
CA SER A 88 -0.77 -6.55 5.09
C SER A 88 -1.55 -5.26 5.28
N GLY A 89 -2.86 -5.37 5.43
CA GLY A 89 -3.69 -4.25 5.87
C GLY A 89 -3.56 -4.04 7.37
N VAL A 90 -3.47 -2.79 7.84
CA VAL A 90 -3.43 -2.50 9.29
C VAL A 90 -4.73 -2.93 10.00
N LEU A 91 -5.85 -2.99 9.27
CA LEU A 91 -7.15 -3.42 9.79
C LEU A 91 -7.39 -4.94 9.67
N GLU A 92 -6.53 -5.67 8.96
CA GLU A 92 -6.69 -7.13 8.76
C GLU A 92 -6.21 -7.94 9.98
N SER A 93 -6.42 -7.40 11.18
CA SER A 93 -6.43 -8.14 12.44
C SER A 93 -7.86 -8.38 12.95
N ALA A 94 -8.90 -7.98 12.19
CA ALA A 94 -10.29 -8.02 12.64
C ALA A 94 -11.31 -8.70 11.70
N LEU A 95 -10.90 -9.39 10.63
CA LEU A 95 -11.85 -10.18 9.82
C LEU A 95 -11.59 -11.68 9.99
N PRO A 96 -12.40 -12.40 10.80
CA PRO A 96 -12.50 -13.83 10.64
C PRO A 96 -13.21 -14.09 9.30
N LEU A 97 -12.56 -14.87 8.44
CA LEU A 97 -13.13 -15.77 7.43
C LEU A 97 -14.46 -15.35 6.80
N GLY A 98 -14.39 -14.91 5.55
CA GLY A 98 -15.56 -14.70 4.69
C GLY A 98 -15.19 -14.89 3.23
N TRP A 99 -14.57 -16.03 2.92
CA TRP A 99 -14.50 -16.57 1.57
C TRP A 99 -15.78 -17.39 1.34
N CYS A 100 -16.80 -16.75 0.77
CA CYS A 100 -17.94 -17.36 0.07
C CYS A 100 -18.52 -16.31 -0.87
#